data_AF-A0A1Y1VKG8-F1
#
_entry.id   AF-A0A1Y1VKG8-F1
#
_cell.length_a   1.000
_cell.length_b   1.000
_cell.length_c   1.000
_cell.angle_alpha   90.00
_cell.angle_beta   90.00
_cell.angle_gamma   90.00
#
_symmetry.space_group_name_H-M   'P 1'
#
loop_
_entity.id
_entity.type
_entity.pdbx_description
1 polymer ?
#
loop_
_entity_poly.entity_id
_entity_poly.type
_entity_poly.pdbx_seq_one_letter_code
_entity_poly.pdbx_strand_id
1 'polypeptide(L)'
;MKDNIPCNIEFETAEFLYKHLCDDHVGRKANNNLCLTCHWNNCNFTKNKRDHITSHLRKHISFKPFVCQICERAFKRPQDLKKHKIIHEEIRIKLQDLKSKLLNTIFKNEI
;
A
#
# COMPACT_ATOMS: atom_id res chain seq x y z
N MET A 1 -5.07 -14.99 24.53
CA MET A 1 -4.83 -14.91 23.07
C MET A 1 -6.16 -15.21 22.42
N LYS A 2 -6.93 -14.18 22.08
CA LYS A 2 -8.33 -14.33 21.68
C LYS A 2 -8.41 -14.67 20.20
N ASP A 3 -8.70 -15.94 19.94
CA ASP A 3 -9.66 -16.51 18.99
C ASP A 3 -9.72 -16.00 17.54
N ASN A 4 -10.02 -16.93 16.64
CA ASN A 4 -10.27 -16.84 15.20
C ASN A 4 -11.41 -15.86 14.82
N ILE A 5 -11.34 -14.60 15.24
CA ILE A 5 -12.40 -13.61 15.05
C ILE A 5 -12.12 -12.82 13.76
N PRO A 6 -13.02 -12.84 12.77
CA PRO A 6 -12.99 -11.89 11.67
C PRO A 6 -13.02 -10.47 12.22
N CYS A 7 -11.96 -9.68 11.99
CA CYS A 7 -11.94 -8.27 12.35
C CYS A 7 -12.36 -7.41 11.15
N ASN A 8 -13.54 -6.83 11.17
CA ASN A 8 -14.03 -5.96 10.09
C ASN A 8 -13.92 -4.46 10.45
N ILE A 9 -12.98 -4.11 11.33
CA ILE A 9 -12.81 -2.72 11.77
C ILE A 9 -12.19 -1.90 10.62
N GLU A 10 -12.85 -0.79 10.30
CA GLU A 10 -12.33 0.23 9.42
C GLU A 10 -11.53 1.27 10.19
N PHE A 11 -10.53 1.88 9.53
CA PHE A 11 -9.64 2.85 10.16
C PHE A 11 -9.60 4.11 9.32
N GLU A 12 -9.59 5.26 9.99
CA GLU A 12 -9.46 6.57 9.35
C GLU A 12 -8.02 6.82 8.89
N THR A 13 -7.02 6.30 9.62
CA THR A 13 -5.60 6.54 9.35
C THR A 13 -4.76 5.26 9.40
N ALA A 14 -3.59 5.29 8.74
CA ALA A 14 -2.59 4.23 8.82
C ALA A 14 -2.07 3.96 10.22
N GLU A 15 -2.04 5.00 11.05
CA GLU A 15 -1.57 4.92 12.43
C GLU A 15 -2.50 4.07 13.28
N PHE A 16 -3.81 4.35 13.22
CA PHE A 16 -4.81 3.58 13.96
C PHE A 16 -4.85 2.12 13.51
N LEU A 17 -4.77 1.87 12.19
CA LEU A 17 -4.64 0.52 11.67
C LEU A 17 -3.40 -0.18 12.23
N TYR A 18 -2.22 0.47 12.18
CA TYR A 18 -0.98 -0.15 12.64
C TYR A 18 -1.04 -0.47 14.13
N LYS A 19 -1.60 0.42 14.94
CA LYS A 19 -1.79 0.23 16.37
C LYS A 19 -2.70 -0.95 16.67
N HIS A 20 -3.87 -1.02 16.04
CA HIS A 20 -4.79 -2.15 16.15
C HIS A 20 -4.12 -3.49 15.79
N LEU A 21 -3.41 -3.55 14.65
CA LEU A 21 -2.67 -4.75 14.26
C LEU A 21 -1.63 -5.16 15.32
N CYS A 22 -0.91 -4.18 15.86
CA CYS A 22 0.12 -4.43 16.86
C CYS A 22 -0.44 -4.88 18.20
N ASP A 23 -1.58 -4.34 18.63
CA ASP A 23 -2.07 -4.54 19.99
C ASP A 23 -3.05 -5.72 20.05
N ASP A 24 -3.84 -5.96 18.99
CA ASP A 24 -4.90 -7.00 18.98
C ASP A 24 -4.52 -8.29 18.23
N HIS A 25 -3.62 -8.23 17.24
CA HIS A 25 -3.30 -9.39 16.38
C HIS A 25 -1.87 -9.90 16.52
N VAL A 26 -0.88 -9.00 16.55
CA VAL A 26 0.55 -9.35 16.56
C VAL A 26 1.15 -9.32 17.95
N GLY A 27 0.70 -8.44 18.84
CA GLY A 27 1.33 -8.22 20.14
C GLY A 27 2.73 -7.59 20.08
N ARG A 28 3.38 -7.57 21.24
CA ARG A 28 4.71 -6.99 21.47
C ARG A 28 5.58 -7.95 22.27
N LYS A 29 6.85 -8.07 21.88
CA LYS A 29 7.84 -8.89 22.61
C LYS A 29 8.00 -8.41 24.06
N ALA A 30 7.97 -7.10 24.29
CA ALA A 30 8.06 -6.50 25.62
C ALA A 30 6.94 -6.95 26.59
N ASN A 31 5.76 -7.29 26.05
CA ASN A 31 4.59 -7.68 26.84
C ASN A 31 4.40 -9.21 26.86
N ASN A 32 5.38 -9.97 26.36
CA ASN A 32 5.35 -11.43 26.23
C ASN A 32 4.08 -12.01 25.54
N ASN A 33 3.46 -11.24 24.65
CA ASN A 33 2.22 -11.62 23.94
C ASN A 33 2.40 -11.62 22.41
N LEU A 34 3.64 -11.75 21.94
CA LEU A 34 3.98 -11.75 20.52
C LEU A 34 3.38 -12.98 19.80
N CYS A 35 2.58 -12.73 18.77
CA CYS A 35 2.02 -13.71 17.86
C CYS A 35 2.59 -13.49 16.45
N LEU A 36 3.19 -14.53 15.88
CA LEU A 36 3.78 -14.50 14.53
C LEU A 36 3.02 -15.35 13.51
N THR A 37 1.84 -15.84 13.91
CA THR A 37 0.94 -16.66 13.11
C THR A 37 -0.36 -15.89 12.90
N CYS A 38 -0.78 -15.76 11.65
CA CYS A 38 -2.09 -15.23 11.31
C CYS A 38 -3.16 -16.28 11.67
N HIS A 39 -4.31 -15.83 12.16
CA HIS A 39 -5.50 -16.66 12.44
C HIS A 39 -6.78 -16.04 11.83
N TRP A 40 -6.61 -15.13 10.87
CA TRP A 40 -7.72 -14.38 10.28
C TRP A 40 -8.50 -15.24 9.28
N ASN A 41 -9.77 -15.51 9.55
CA ASN A 41 -10.65 -16.33 8.68
C ASN A 41 -9.97 -17.63 8.19
N ASN A 42 -9.46 -18.43 9.12
CA ASN A 42 -8.74 -19.69 8.82
C ASN A 42 -7.44 -19.51 8.01
N CYS A 43 -6.91 -18.30 7.90
CA CYS A 43 -5.54 -18.10 7.45
C CYS A 43 -4.60 -18.60 8.53
N ASN A 44 -3.64 -19.48 8.19
CA ASN A 44 -2.63 -20.03 9.10
C ASN A 44 -1.20 -19.63 8.68
N PHE A 45 -1.03 -18.39 8.22
CA PHE A 45 0.25 -17.92 7.69
C PHE A 45 1.22 -17.53 8.79
N THR A 46 2.40 -18.15 8.82
CA THR A 46 3.41 -17.94 9.85
C THR A 46 4.67 -17.25 9.32
N LYS A 47 5.25 -16.36 10.13
CA LYS A 47 6.57 -15.76 9.90
C LYS A 47 7.45 -15.80 11.14
N ASN A 48 8.73 -15.46 10.99
CA ASN A 48 9.69 -15.36 12.08
C ASN A 48 10.04 -13.90 12.47
N LYS A 49 9.45 -12.91 11.79
CA LYS A 49 9.67 -11.48 12.05
C LYS A 49 8.34 -10.74 12.20
N ARG A 50 8.28 -9.85 13.20
CA ARG A 50 7.10 -9.04 13.55
C ARG A 50 6.61 -8.16 12.39
N ASP A 51 7.53 -7.50 11.69
CA ASP A 51 7.16 -6.61 10.59
C ASP A 51 6.57 -7.39 9.39
N HIS A 52 6.97 -8.64 9.21
CA HIS A 52 6.46 -9.50 8.14
C HIS A 52 5.03 -9.97 8.43
N ILE A 53 4.71 -10.38 9.66
CA ILE A 53 3.33 -10.74 10.01
C ILE A 53 2.42 -9.51 10.00
N THR A 54 2.89 -8.36 10.50
CA THR A 54 2.16 -7.09 10.44
C THR A 54 1.84 -6.68 9.00
N SER A 55 2.79 -6.86 8.08
CA SER A 55 2.60 -6.59 6.64
C SER A 55 1.66 -7.60 5.96
N HIS A 56 1.62 -8.85 6.45
CA HIS A 56 0.68 -9.87 5.98
C HIS A 56 -0.76 -9.50 6.35
N LEU A 57 -1.02 -9.05 7.58
CA LEU A 57 -2.37 -8.72 8.07
C LEU A 57 -3.08 -7.64 7.23
N ARG A 58 -2.31 -6.73 6.61
CA ARG A 58 -2.84 -5.75 5.64
C ARG A 58 -3.50 -6.38 4.40
N LYS A 59 -3.29 -7.68 4.13
CA LYS A 59 -3.98 -8.37 3.04
C LYS A 59 -5.47 -8.54 3.34
N HIS A 60 -5.81 -8.77 4.61
CA HIS A 60 -7.19 -8.96 5.05
C HIS A 60 -7.99 -7.67 5.17
N ILE A 61 -7.27 -6.54 5.28
CA ILE A 61 -7.87 -5.23 5.49
C ILE A 61 -7.92 -4.48 4.16
N SER A 62 -9.04 -3.83 3.88
CA SER A 62 -9.26 -3.07 2.63
C SER A 62 -8.65 -1.68 2.66
N PHE A 63 -8.18 -1.22 3.82
CA PHE A 63 -7.56 0.08 4.02
C PHE A 63 -6.28 0.26 3.19
N LYS A 64 -6.22 1.38 2.45
CA LYS A 64 -5.16 1.72 1.50
C LYS A 64 -4.67 3.16 1.78
N PRO A 65 -3.77 3.34 2.76
CA PRO A 65 -3.40 4.69 3.22
C PRO A 65 -2.57 5.49 2.21
N PHE A 66 -1.98 4.82 1.22
CA PHE A 66 -1.04 5.46 0.30
C PHE A 66 -1.78 5.87 -0.96
N VAL A 67 -2.27 7.12 -0.98
CA VAL A 67 -3.04 7.68 -2.10
C VAL A 67 -2.12 8.42 -3.06
N CYS A 68 -2.31 8.21 -4.35
CA CYS A 68 -1.66 9.00 -5.39
C CYS A 68 -2.32 10.37 -5.49
N GLN A 69 -1.58 11.46 -5.31
CA GLN A 69 -2.13 12.81 -5.43
C GLN A 69 -2.41 13.24 -6.88
N ILE A 70 -1.96 12.47 -7.87
CA ILE A 70 -2.16 12.78 -9.30
C ILE A 70 -3.45 12.14 -9.83
N CYS A 71 -3.78 10.92 -9.41
CA CYS A 71 -4.92 10.16 -9.92
C CYS A 71 -5.80 9.51 -8.84
N GLU A 72 -5.59 9.87 -7.57
CA GLU A 72 -6.35 9.41 -6.39
C GLU A 72 -6.35 7.90 -6.14
N ARG A 73 -5.59 7.13 -6.93
CA ARG A 73 -5.46 5.69 -6.74
C ARG A 73 -4.79 5.37 -5.41
N ALA A 74 -5.43 4.52 -4.62
CA ALA A 74 -4.95 4.12 -3.30
C ALA A 74 -4.21 2.77 -3.32
N PHE A 75 -3.18 2.65 -2.49
CA PHE A 75 -2.30 1.47 -2.38
C PHE A 75 -2.16 1.00 -0.92
N LYS A 76 -1.93 -0.32 -0.74
CA LYS A 76 -1.76 -0.94 0.59
C LYS A 76 -0.36 -0.71 1.20
N ARG A 77 0.66 -0.49 0.36
CA ARG A 77 2.06 -0.34 0.77
C ARG A 77 2.73 0.86 0.10
N PRO A 78 3.71 1.51 0.75
CA PRO A 78 4.34 2.71 0.22
C PRO A 78 5.19 2.43 -1.03
N GLN A 79 5.84 1.26 -1.10
CA GLN A 79 6.62 0.87 -2.28
C GLN A 79 5.75 0.68 -3.53
N ASP A 80 4.48 0.31 -3.36
CA ASP A 80 3.56 0.12 -4.47
C ASP A 80 3.15 1.49 -5.06
N LEU A 81 2.87 2.47 -4.19
CA LEU A 81 2.67 3.87 -4.60
C LEU A 81 3.93 4.45 -5.26
N LYS A 82 5.12 4.19 -4.70
CA LYS A 82 6.39 4.66 -5.29
C LYS A 82 6.57 4.15 -6.72
N LYS A 83 6.35 2.86 -6.95
CA LYS A 83 6.40 2.27 -8.29
C LYS A 83 5.34 2.87 -9.21
N HIS A 84 4.12 3.05 -8.72
CA HIS A 84 3.06 3.67 -9.50
C HIS A 84 3.39 5.10 -9.95
N LYS A 85 4.06 5.91 -9.11
CA LYS A 85 4.47 7.27 -9.49
C LYS A 85 5.42 7.32 -10.69
N ILE A 86 6.20 6.25 -10.94
CA ILE A 86 7.08 6.16 -12.12
C ILE A 86 6.26 6.21 -13.42
N ILE A 87 5.08 5.61 -13.42
CA ILE A 87 4.17 5.60 -14.58
C ILE A 87 3.75 7.03 -14.94
N HIS A 88 3.52 7.90 -13.95
CA HIS A 88 3.19 9.31 -14.21
C HIS A 88 4.35 10.06 -14.87
N GLU A 89 5.59 9.76 -14.47
CA GLU A 89 6.76 10.35 -15.11
C GLU A 89 6.94 9.86 -16.55
N GLU A 90 6.76 8.56 -16.81
CA GLU A 90 6.82 8.01 -18.17
C GLU A 90 5.76 8.60 -19.09
N ILE A 91 4.53 8.75 -18.60
CA ILE A 91 3.44 9.39 -19.35
C ILE A 91 3.78 10.87 -19.62
N ARG A 92 4.31 11.59 -18.63
CA ARG A 92 4.72 12.99 -18.77
C ARG A 92 5.79 13.16 -19.85
N ILE A 93 6.83 12.34 -19.84
CA ILE A 93 7.91 12.38 -20.86
C ILE A 93 7.34 12.12 -22.25
N LYS A 94 6.51 11.07 -22.40
CA LYS A 94 5.86 10.75 -23.69
C LYS A 94 5.02 11.91 -24.22
N LEU A 95 4.27 12.58 -23.35
CA LEU A 95 3.47 13.76 -23.73
C LEU A 95 4.35 14.95 -24.13
N GLN A 96 5.48 15.16 -23.47
CA GLN A 96 6.46 16.19 -23.87
C GLN A 96 7.08 15.89 -25.24
N ASP A 97 7.47 14.63 -25.50
CA ASP A 97 8.02 14.21 -26.77
C ASP A 97 7.02 14.37 -27.92
N LEU A 98 5.76 13.98 -27.70
CA LEU A 98 4.68 14.16 -28.67
C LEU A 98 4.43 15.64 -28.96
N LYS A 99 4.44 16.49 -27.93
CA LYS A 99 4.28 17.94 -28.08
C LYS A 99 5.42 18.54 -28.92
N SER A 100 6.66 18.15 -28.64
CA SER A 100 7.84 18.61 -29.39
C SER A 100 7.80 18.17 -30.86
N LYS A 101 7.40 16.92 -31.12
CA LYS A 101 7.20 16.42 -32.50
C LYS A 101 6.11 17.20 -33.24
N LEU A 102 4.97 17.43 -32.60
CA LEU A 102 3.87 18.20 -33.17
C LEU A 102 4.28 19.63 -33.51
N LEU A 103 4.97 20.32 -32.60
CA LEU A 103 5.49 21.67 -32.84
C LEU A 103 6.44 21.68 -34.05
N ASN A 104 7.39 20.75 -34.12
CA ASN A 104 8.31 20.65 -35.26
C ASN A 104 7.60 20.35 -36.58
N THR A 105 6.52 19.57 -36.58
CA THR A 105 5.72 19.32 -37.79
C THR A 105 4.95 20.57 -38.22
N ILE A 106 4.37 21.33 -37.29
CA ILE A 106 3.65 22.57 -37.60
C ILE A 106 4.62 23.61 -38.18
N PHE A 107 5.75 23.85 -37.51
CA PHE A 107 6.72 24.87 -37.94
C PHE A 107 7.54 24.50 -39.19
N LYS A 108 7.59 23.21 -39.58
CA LYS A 108 8.20 22.79 -40.86
C LYS A 108 7.29 22.95 -42.07
N ASN A 109 5.99 23.18 -41.87
CA ASN A 109 5.01 23.33 -42.95
C ASN A 109 4.71 24.81 -43.29
N GLU A 110 5.48 25.77 -42.75
CA GLU A 110 5.33 27.21 -43.00
C GLU A 110 6.50 27.83 -43.81
N ILE A 111 7.31 27.01 -44.51
CA ILE A 111 8.34 27.44 -45.47
C ILE A 111 8.16 26.63 -46.76
#